data_AF-A0AAN8CV88-F1
#
_entry.id   AF-A0AAN8CV88-F1
#
_cell.length_a   1.000
_cell.length_b   1.000
_cell.length_c   1.000
_cell.angle_alpha   90.00
_cell.angle_beta   90.00
_cell.angle_gamma   90.00
#
_symmetry.space_group_name_H-M   'P 1'
#
loop_
_entity.id
_entity.type
_entity.pdbx_description
1 polymer ?
#
loop_
_entity_poly.entity_id
_entity_poly.type
_entity_poly.pdbx_seq_one_letter_code
_entity_poly.pdbx_strand_id
1 'polypeptide(L)'
;MASLEQVGEEVVGQARCPFESGQSNVGLFAGGDFYSATMTDFLASDAVIYRSLGEGRPVLRTVKYDSKWLREPHFLHAIDYGNYVYFFLSEIAVEYTALGKVVFSRVTRVCKNDNGGSPRVLERYWTSFLKARLNCSVPGDSFFYFDILQSLTNVLQINQRPAVVGVFTTQDNSIPGSAVCAFYMDDIESVFDGKFKEQRTSDSSWTPVPEEQVPRPRPGTCTGDGPAVNYKSSVQLPDEMLMFIKSYPLMDEAVPSVNHRPCFTRTSSRSKLSQIVVDVSAGPYKDHTVMFLGSDDGRVLKLLTSTHPNDSFGSKLLEDIHVYNPSKCNVQGQEDRRVLALELDKERHALFVAFSSCVIRVPLSRCSQHGACRRACLASRDPYCIWLRTGSCANMAPGFKAGFEQDIEGDHLFHQDSCHGETLILQPQD
;
A
#
# COMPACT_ATOMS: atom_id res chain seq x y z
N MET A 1 21.42 -14.58 15.84
CA MET A 1 21.80 -15.07 14.50
C MET A 1 22.86 -14.12 13.96
N ALA A 2 24.09 -14.56 13.74
CA ALA A 2 25.22 -13.67 13.41
C ALA A 2 25.99 -14.06 12.13
N SER A 3 25.85 -15.29 11.61
CA SER A 3 26.68 -15.75 10.48
C SER A 3 26.08 -15.48 9.11
N LEU A 4 24.76 -15.25 8.97
CA LEU A 4 24.03 -15.25 7.69
C LEU A 4 24.29 -16.52 6.84
N GLU A 5 24.77 -17.60 7.46
CA GLU A 5 25.02 -18.88 6.82
C GLU A 5 23.71 -19.68 6.71
N GLN A 6 23.54 -20.38 5.59
CA GLN A 6 22.42 -21.29 5.40
C GLN A 6 22.51 -22.46 6.38
N VAL A 7 21.38 -22.78 7.01
CA VAL A 7 21.20 -23.96 7.87
C VAL A 7 19.99 -24.75 7.37
N GLY A 8 20.10 -26.07 7.33
CA GLY A 8 19.05 -26.95 6.81
C GLY A 8 19.15 -27.18 5.30
N GLU A 9 18.10 -27.75 4.71
CA GLU A 9 18.04 -28.08 3.29
C GLU A 9 17.30 -27.03 2.47
N GLU A 10 17.63 -26.95 1.18
CA GLU A 10 16.87 -26.15 0.23
C GLU A 10 15.47 -26.74 0.00
N VAL A 11 14.49 -25.85 -0.11
CA VAL A 11 13.11 -26.23 -0.41
C VAL A 11 12.70 -25.70 -1.78
N VAL A 12 11.76 -26.39 -2.44
CA VAL A 12 11.25 -26.00 -3.76
C VAL A 12 10.71 -24.57 -3.74
N GLY A 13 11.22 -23.71 -4.62
CA GLY A 13 10.80 -22.30 -4.75
C GLY A 13 9.56 -22.06 -5.61
N GLN A 14 9.08 -23.09 -6.33
CA GLN A 14 7.88 -22.98 -7.18
C GLN A 14 6.68 -22.46 -6.38
N ALA A 15 5.96 -21.48 -6.93
CA ALA A 15 4.86 -20.76 -6.28
C ALA A 15 5.25 -19.91 -5.04
N ARG A 16 6.53 -19.87 -4.66
CA ARG A 16 7.06 -19.11 -3.51
C ARG A 16 7.95 -17.94 -3.94
N CYS A 17 8.67 -18.13 -5.05
CA CYS A 17 9.61 -17.17 -5.63
C CYS A 17 9.37 -17.11 -7.15
N PRO A 18 9.47 -15.92 -7.78
CA PRO A 18 9.33 -15.80 -9.23
C PRO A 18 10.49 -16.47 -9.99
N PHE A 19 10.26 -16.78 -11.27
CA PHE A 19 11.30 -17.32 -12.15
C PHE A 19 12.22 -16.23 -12.71
N GLU A 20 11.68 -15.02 -12.91
CA GLU A 20 12.41 -13.87 -13.43
C GLU A 20 12.33 -12.69 -12.47
N SER A 21 13.39 -11.89 -12.37
CA SER A 21 13.47 -10.77 -11.42
C SER A 21 12.48 -9.64 -11.68
N GLY A 22 11.94 -9.54 -12.90
CA GLY A 22 10.92 -8.54 -13.26
C GLY A 22 9.49 -8.97 -12.94
N GLN A 23 9.26 -10.24 -12.59
CA GLN A 23 7.93 -10.74 -12.25
C GLN A 23 7.54 -10.26 -10.85
N SER A 24 6.29 -9.80 -10.73
CA SER A 24 5.74 -9.42 -9.43
C SER A 24 5.67 -10.62 -8.48
N ASN A 25 6.04 -10.41 -7.23
CA ASN A 25 5.92 -11.41 -6.18
C ASN A 25 5.62 -10.79 -4.83
N VAL A 26 4.94 -11.54 -3.98
CA VAL A 26 4.69 -11.21 -2.58
C VAL A 26 4.94 -12.45 -1.73
N GLY A 27 5.51 -12.27 -0.55
CA GLY A 27 5.72 -13.32 0.45
C GLY A 27 5.51 -12.80 1.86
N LEU A 28 4.78 -13.55 2.69
CA LEU A 28 4.43 -13.18 4.07
C LEU A 28 4.34 -14.43 4.94
N PHE A 29 4.99 -14.42 6.10
CA PHE A 29 4.73 -15.41 7.15
C PHE A 29 3.61 -14.93 8.07
N ALA A 30 2.59 -15.77 8.26
CA ALA A 30 1.45 -15.47 9.13
C ALA A 30 0.91 -16.77 9.75
N GLY A 31 0.66 -16.78 11.06
CA GLY A 31 0.06 -17.93 11.74
C GLY A 31 0.82 -19.26 11.60
N GLY A 32 2.14 -19.21 11.40
CA GLY A 32 2.98 -20.41 11.21
C GLY A 32 3.11 -20.89 9.77
N ASP A 33 2.44 -20.24 8.81
CA ASP A 33 2.47 -20.60 7.40
C ASP A 33 3.17 -19.54 6.56
N PHE A 34 3.67 -19.95 5.39
CA PHE A 34 4.16 -19.04 4.36
C PHE A 34 3.09 -18.84 3.28
N TYR A 35 2.65 -17.60 3.15
CA TYR A 35 1.74 -17.10 2.13
C TYR A 35 2.55 -16.45 1.02
N SER A 36 2.26 -16.78 -0.23
CA SER A 36 2.96 -16.23 -1.38
C SER A 36 2.00 -15.92 -2.53
N ALA A 37 2.39 -14.98 -3.37
CA ALA A 37 1.70 -14.70 -4.61
C ALA A 37 2.71 -14.43 -5.72
N THR A 38 2.75 -15.28 -6.74
CA THR A 38 3.72 -15.22 -7.85
C THR A 38 3.28 -16.18 -8.98
N MET A 39 4.18 -16.54 -9.89
CA MET A 39 3.97 -17.49 -10.97
C MET A 39 4.42 -18.90 -10.58
N THR A 40 3.73 -19.94 -11.08
CA THR A 40 4.15 -21.34 -10.84
C THR A 40 4.93 -21.96 -11.98
N ASP A 41 4.94 -21.34 -13.16
CA ASP A 41 5.56 -21.88 -14.36
C ASP A 41 6.50 -20.87 -15.03
N PHE A 42 7.45 -21.41 -15.80
CA PHE A 42 8.45 -20.62 -16.52
C PHE A 42 7.84 -19.63 -17.51
N LEU A 43 6.70 -19.99 -18.12
CA LEU A 43 5.99 -19.13 -19.08
C LEU A 43 5.14 -18.03 -18.42
N ALA A 44 5.13 -17.94 -17.08
CA ALA A 44 4.32 -16.98 -16.33
C ALA A 44 2.82 -17.03 -16.66
N SER A 45 2.30 -18.22 -16.98
CA SER A 45 0.89 -18.41 -17.35
C SER A 45 0.00 -18.78 -16.16
N ASP A 46 0.58 -19.38 -15.12
CA ASP A 46 -0.12 -19.80 -13.90
C ASP A 46 0.22 -18.89 -12.72
N ALA A 47 -0.40 -17.71 -12.69
CA ALA A 47 -0.37 -16.81 -11.55
C ALA A 47 -1.18 -17.40 -10.38
N VAL A 48 -0.63 -17.35 -9.16
CA VAL A 48 -1.22 -18.03 -8.00
C VAL A 48 -1.12 -17.18 -6.74
N ILE A 49 -2.14 -17.28 -5.88
CA ILE A 49 -2.01 -17.00 -4.45
C ILE A 49 -1.98 -18.33 -3.72
N TYR A 50 -0.93 -18.56 -2.95
CA TYR A 50 -0.48 -19.86 -2.47
C TYR A 50 -0.18 -19.83 -0.97
N ARG A 51 -0.37 -20.95 -0.28
CA ARG A 51 0.10 -21.15 1.10
C ARG A 51 0.77 -22.49 1.26
N SER A 52 1.92 -22.48 1.92
CA SER A 52 2.71 -23.68 2.21
C SER A 52 3.56 -23.51 3.47
N LEU A 53 4.44 -24.48 3.75
CA LEU A 53 5.36 -24.48 4.90
C LEU A 53 4.70 -24.52 6.29
N GLY A 54 3.38 -24.70 6.33
CA GLY A 54 2.63 -24.97 7.56
C GLY A 54 2.76 -26.41 8.01
N GLU A 55 3.25 -26.63 9.23
CA GLU A 55 3.38 -27.98 9.80
C GLU A 55 2.00 -28.64 9.96
N GLY A 56 1.83 -29.83 9.38
CA GLY A 56 0.55 -30.56 9.40
C GLY A 56 -0.59 -29.88 8.64
N ARG A 57 -0.33 -28.77 7.94
CA ARG A 57 -1.36 -28.02 7.21
C ARG A 57 -1.34 -28.33 5.72
N PRO A 58 -2.51 -28.38 5.06
CA PRO A 58 -2.56 -28.57 3.62
C PRO A 58 -2.03 -27.33 2.89
N VAL A 59 -1.30 -27.60 1.81
CA VAL A 59 -1.00 -26.63 0.77
C VAL A 59 -2.29 -26.20 0.10
N LEU A 60 -2.50 -24.89 -0.04
CA LEU A 60 -3.66 -24.30 -0.70
C LEU A 60 -3.24 -23.35 -1.81
N ARG A 61 -4.07 -23.27 -2.85
CA ARG A 61 -3.85 -22.39 -4.00
C ARG A 61 -5.15 -21.81 -4.55
N THR A 62 -5.06 -20.75 -5.33
CA THR A 62 -6.16 -20.28 -6.19
C THR A 62 -6.41 -21.29 -7.32
N VAL A 63 -7.64 -21.30 -7.84
CA VAL A 63 -8.06 -22.19 -8.94
C VAL A 63 -7.26 -21.86 -10.20
N LYS A 64 -6.66 -22.89 -10.80
CA LYS A 64 -5.80 -22.76 -11.98
C LYS A 64 -6.62 -22.37 -13.21
N TYR A 65 -6.14 -21.40 -13.99
CA TYR A 65 -6.75 -20.97 -15.25
C TYR A 65 -8.20 -20.48 -15.15
N ASP A 66 -8.64 -20.04 -13.98
CA ASP A 66 -9.95 -19.42 -13.78
C ASP A 66 -9.80 -17.90 -13.66
N SER A 67 -10.17 -17.19 -14.73
CA SER A 67 -10.06 -15.74 -14.80
C SER A 67 -11.00 -14.99 -13.85
N LYS A 68 -12.05 -15.66 -13.31
CA LYS A 68 -12.86 -15.08 -12.24
C LYS A 68 -12.05 -14.95 -10.95
N TRP A 69 -11.12 -15.87 -10.71
CA TRP A 69 -10.24 -15.86 -9.54
C TRP A 69 -9.10 -14.85 -9.73
N LEU A 70 -8.30 -15.03 -10.78
CA LEU A 70 -7.17 -14.15 -11.10
C LEU A 70 -7.04 -14.02 -12.62
N ARG A 71 -6.96 -12.77 -13.12
CA ARG A 71 -6.78 -12.52 -14.56
C ARG A 71 -5.60 -11.61 -14.85
N GLU A 72 -4.47 -12.20 -15.24
CA GLU A 72 -3.20 -11.50 -15.47
C GLU A 72 -2.85 -10.55 -14.30
N PRO A 73 -2.74 -11.06 -13.05
CA PRO A 73 -2.51 -10.21 -11.90
C PRO A 73 -1.06 -9.72 -11.83
N HIS A 74 -0.88 -8.52 -11.29
CA HIS A 74 0.38 -7.99 -10.79
C HIS A 74 0.29 -7.88 -9.26
N PHE A 75 1.02 -8.74 -8.55
CA PHE A 75 0.97 -8.81 -7.09
C PHE A 75 1.83 -7.72 -6.46
N LEU A 76 1.30 -7.02 -5.46
CA LEU A 76 1.98 -5.87 -4.90
C LEU A 76 2.34 -6.02 -3.42
N HIS A 77 1.37 -6.36 -2.58
CA HIS A 77 1.56 -6.37 -1.13
C HIS A 77 0.72 -7.44 -0.45
N ALA A 78 1.11 -7.85 0.76
CA ALA A 78 0.26 -8.67 1.63
C ALA A 78 0.38 -8.22 3.09
N ILE A 79 -0.72 -8.37 3.83
CA ILE A 79 -0.77 -8.03 5.26
C ILE A 79 -1.45 -9.15 6.06
N ASP A 80 -0.96 -9.37 7.26
CA ASP A 80 -1.59 -10.21 8.27
C ASP A 80 -2.48 -9.33 9.16
N TYR A 81 -3.80 -9.54 9.14
CA TYR A 81 -4.74 -8.74 9.94
C TYR A 81 -5.98 -9.55 10.34
N GLY A 82 -6.34 -9.49 11.63
CA GLY A 82 -7.50 -10.20 12.17
C GLY A 82 -7.41 -11.71 11.97
N ASN A 83 -8.45 -12.32 11.38
CA ASN A 83 -8.50 -13.75 11.04
C ASN A 83 -8.00 -14.06 9.61
N TYR A 84 -7.54 -13.05 8.88
CA TYR A 84 -7.28 -13.14 7.45
C TYR A 84 -5.84 -12.77 7.08
N VAL A 85 -5.43 -13.21 5.89
CA VAL A 85 -4.34 -12.60 5.14
C VAL A 85 -4.95 -11.88 3.96
N TYR A 86 -4.58 -10.62 3.76
CA TYR A 86 -5.04 -9.84 2.62
C TYR A 86 -3.92 -9.69 1.60
N PHE A 87 -4.25 -9.83 0.32
CA PHE A 87 -3.32 -9.56 -0.78
C PHE A 87 -3.81 -8.37 -1.60
N PHE A 88 -2.90 -7.50 -1.97
CA PHE A 88 -3.14 -6.34 -2.81
C PHE A 88 -2.48 -6.58 -4.15
N LEU A 89 -3.26 -6.41 -5.21
CA LEU A 89 -2.83 -6.69 -6.58
C LEU A 89 -3.57 -5.78 -7.55
N SER A 90 -3.08 -5.68 -8.78
CA SER A 90 -3.88 -5.20 -9.91
C SER A 90 -4.12 -6.34 -10.89
N GLU A 91 -5.24 -6.35 -11.59
CA GLU A 91 -5.57 -7.38 -12.59
C GLU A 91 -6.49 -6.82 -13.66
N ILE A 92 -6.68 -7.56 -14.75
CA ILE A 92 -7.71 -7.22 -15.75
C ILE A 92 -9.09 -7.41 -15.14
N ALA A 93 -9.88 -6.34 -15.17
CA ALA A 93 -11.25 -6.31 -14.66
C ALA A 93 -12.19 -7.14 -15.54
N VAL A 94 -12.60 -8.32 -15.04
CA VAL A 94 -13.59 -9.17 -15.72
C VAL A 94 -14.95 -8.50 -15.83
N GLU A 95 -15.27 -7.58 -14.91
CA GLU A 95 -16.52 -6.83 -14.89
C GLU A 95 -16.63 -5.69 -15.93
N TYR A 96 -15.53 -5.37 -16.63
CA TYR A 96 -15.46 -4.25 -17.56
C TYR A 96 -14.98 -4.64 -18.97
N THR A 97 -15.01 -5.94 -19.31
CA THR A 97 -14.47 -6.47 -20.57
C THR A 97 -15.17 -5.95 -21.82
N ALA A 98 -16.44 -5.55 -21.72
CA ALA A 98 -17.20 -5.00 -22.85
C ALA A 98 -16.60 -3.69 -23.39
N LEU A 99 -15.81 -2.98 -22.58
CA LEU A 99 -15.16 -1.72 -22.93
C LEU A 99 -13.68 -1.88 -23.30
N GLY A 100 -13.18 -3.13 -23.38
CA GLY A 100 -11.77 -3.46 -23.64
C GLY A 100 -11.01 -3.91 -22.38
N LYS A 101 -9.66 -3.87 -22.45
CA LYS A 101 -8.79 -4.24 -21.33
C LYS A 101 -8.69 -3.07 -20.35
N VAL A 102 -9.43 -3.16 -19.25
CA VAL A 102 -9.33 -2.24 -18.11
C VAL A 102 -8.65 -2.98 -16.95
N VAL A 103 -7.70 -2.33 -16.28
CA VAL A 103 -7.02 -2.88 -15.10
C VAL A 103 -7.57 -2.22 -13.85
N PHE A 104 -7.92 -3.02 -12.84
CA PHE A 104 -8.34 -2.53 -11.52
C PHE A 104 -7.41 -3.04 -10.43
N SER A 105 -7.18 -2.19 -9.43
CA SER A 105 -6.57 -2.59 -8.16
C SER A 105 -7.58 -3.28 -7.25
N ARG A 106 -7.12 -4.35 -6.62
CA ARG A 106 -7.89 -5.25 -5.78
C ARG A 106 -7.26 -5.39 -4.42
N VAL A 107 -8.12 -5.60 -3.44
CA VAL A 107 -7.79 -6.30 -2.20
C VAL A 107 -8.45 -7.66 -2.25
N THR A 108 -7.73 -8.71 -1.89
CA THR A 108 -8.25 -10.07 -1.70
C THR A 108 -8.09 -10.46 -0.25
N ARG A 109 -8.90 -11.41 0.23
CA ARG A 109 -8.75 -12.01 1.56
C ARG A 109 -8.78 -13.53 1.50
N VAL A 110 -8.05 -14.18 2.41
CA VAL A 110 -8.14 -15.63 2.70
C VAL A 110 -8.07 -15.84 4.21
N CYS A 111 -8.81 -16.83 4.71
CA CYS A 111 -8.79 -17.19 6.13
C CYS A 111 -7.47 -17.84 6.52
N LYS A 112 -6.91 -17.42 7.66
CA LYS A 112 -5.70 -18.03 8.21
C LYS A 112 -5.91 -19.51 8.55
N ASN A 113 -7.09 -19.88 9.02
CA ASN A 113 -7.43 -21.26 9.39
C ASN A 113 -8.02 -22.12 8.24
N ASP A 114 -8.00 -21.64 6.98
CA ASP A 114 -8.51 -22.41 5.83
C ASP A 114 -7.72 -23.72 5.67
N ASN A 115 -8.39 -24.83 5.42
CA ASN A 115 -7.82 -26.17 5.24
C ASN A 115 -8.22 -26.80 3.89
N GLY A 116 -8.77 -26.02 2.96
CA GLY A 116 -9.31 -26.53 1.72
C GLY A 116 -10.75 -27.02 1.87
N GLY A 117 -11.38 -27.31 0.73
CA GLY A 117 -12.77 -27.72 0.66
C GLY A 117 -12.97 -29.21 0.89
N SER A 118 -14.18 -29.68 0.61
CA SER A 118 -14.52 -31.10 0.66
C SER A 118 -13.78 -31.88 -0.43
N PRO A 119 -13.69 -33.22 -0.34
CA PRO A 119 -13.15 -34.05 -1.42
C PRO A 119 -13.86 -33.89 -2.77
N ARG A 120 -15.07 -33.32 -2.77
CA ARG A 120 -15.89 -33.10 -3.96
C ARG A 120 -15.67 -31.71 -4.57
N VAL A 121 -15.37 -30.70 -3.74
CA VAL A 121 -15.30 -29.30 -4.15
C VAL A 121 -14.16 -28.59 -3.40
N LEU A 122 -13.22 -28.00 -4.15
CA LEU A 122 -12.12 -27.17 -3.63
C LEU A 122 -11.13 -27.87 -2.67
N GLU A 123 -10.96 -29.20 -2.70
CA GLU A 123 -10.11 -29.97 -1.76
C GLU A 123 -8.72 -29.37 -1.45
N ARG A 124 -7.99 -28.87 -2.47
CA ARG A 124 -6.67 -28.23 -2.34
C ARG A 124 -6.66 -26.75 -2.73
N TYR A 125 -7.83 -26.14 -2.72
CA TYR A 125 -8.04 -24.76 -3.12
C TYR A 125 -8.61 -23.95 -1.96
N TRP A 126 -8.43 -22.63 -2.00
CA TRP A 126 -9.02 -21.74 -1.01
C TRP A 126 -10.54 -21.90 -0.94
N THR A 127 -11.09 -21.92 0.27
CA THR A 127 -12.54 -21.90 0.54
C THR A 127 -13.02 -20.55 1.03
N SER A 128 -12.09 -19.59 1.13
CA SER A 128 -12.30 -18.26 1.69
C SER A 128 -11.80 -17.12 0.77
N PHE A 129 -11.33 -17.45 -0.44
CA PHE A 129 -10.83 -16.46 -1.39
C PHE A 129 -11.96 -15.58 -1.91
N LEU A 130 -11.89 -14.29 -1.57
CA LEU A 130 -12.74 -13.24 -2.12
C LEU A 130 -11.87 -12.05 -2.52
N LYS A 131 -12.33 -11.26 -3.50
CA LYS A 131 -11.68 -10.02 -3.94
C LYS A 131 -12.66 -8.88 -4.15
N ALA A 132 -12.22 -7.65 -3.88
CA ALA A 132 -12.98 -6.42 -4.07
C ALA A 132 -12.13 -5.35 -4.76
N ARG A 133 -12.77 -4.44 -5.50
CA ARG A 133 -12.10 -3.28 -6.10
C ARG A 133 -11.71 -2.28 -5.02
N LEU A 134 -10.54 -1.65 -5.13
CA LEU A 134 -10.18 -0.47 -4.34
C LEU A 134 -10.60 0.80 -5.09
N ASN A 135 -11.33 1.70 -4.43
CA ASN A 135 -11.78 2.96 -5.05
C ASN A 135 -10.93 4.16 -4.60
N CYS A 136 -9.94 4.50 -5.43
CA CYS A 136 -9.19 5.75 -5.33
C CYS A 136 -9.60 6.69 -6.47
N SER A 137 -10.54 7.60 -6.20
CA SER A 137 -11.09 8.50 -7.22
C SER A 137 -11.37 9.90 -6.71
N VAL A 138 -11.24 10.89 -7.59
CA VAL A 138 -11.64 12.27 -7.31
C VAL A 138 -13.12 12.40 -7.68
N PRO A 139 -13.99 12.79 -6.74
CA PRO A 139 -15.41 13.01 -7.02
C PRO A 139 -15.61 14.29 -7.85
N GLY A 140 -16.66 14.29 -8.67
CA GLY A 140 -17.09 15.39 -9.52
C GLY A 140 -18.38 15.00 -10.27
N ASP A 141 -18.76 15.75 -11.31
CA ASP A 141 -19.87 15.35 -12.20
C ASP A 141 -19.67 13.95 -12.80
N SER A 142 -18.39 13.58 -12.98
CA SER A 142 -17.95 12.22 -13.26
C SER A 142 -16.70 11.94 -12.43
N PHE A 143 -16.59 10.71 -11.92
CA PHE A 143 -15.44 10.29 -11.13
C PHE A 143 -14.20 10.13 -12.01
N PHE A 144 -13.07 10.65 -11.54
CA PHE A 144 -11.77 10.39 -12.15
C PHE A 144 -11.00 9.36 -11.30
N TYR A 145 -10.69 8.20 -11.86
CA TYR A 145 -10.12 7.06 -11.14
C TYR A 145 -8.60 6.96 -11.32
N PHE A 146 -7.91 6.61 -10.23
CA PHE A 146 -6.53 6.14 -10.23
C PHE A 146 -6.55 4.63 -9.96
N ASP A 147 -6.62 3.83 -11.01
CA ASP A 147 -6.92 2.40 -10.88
C ASP A 147 -5.70 1.50 -10.64
N ILE A 148 -4.46 2.01 -10.75
CA ILE A 148 -3.25 1.19 -10.68
C ILE A 148 -2.46 1.47 -9.39
N LEU A 149 -2.55 0.57 -8.41
CA LEU A 149 -1.82 0.63 -7.15
C LEU A 149 -0.33 0.31 -7.40
N GLN A 150 0.56 1.17 -6.92
CA GLN A 150 2.01 1.09 -7.12
C GLN A 150 2.78 0.72 -5.85
N SER A 151 2.29 1.10 -4.68
CA SER A 151 2.89 0.78 -3.38
C SER A 151 1.84 0.94 -2.28
N LEU A 152 1.96 0.17 -1.21
CA LEU A 152 1.03 0.13 -0.09
C LEU A 152 1.80 -0.03 1.23
N THR A 153 1.36 0.63 2.28
CA THR A 153 1.90 0.44 3.63
C THR A 153 1.42 -0.87 4.26
N ASN A 154 2.12 -1.32 5.30
CA ASN A 154 1.50 -2.18 6.32
C ASN A 154 0.37 -1.44 7.05
N VAL A 155 -0.34 -2.14 7.94
CA VAL A 155 -1.42 -1.54 8.74
C VAL A 155 -0.85 -0.47 9.67
N LEU A 156 -1.38 0.73 9.58
CA LEU A 156 -1.06 1.91 10.39
C LEU A 156 -2.25 2.29 11.26
N GLN A 157 -1.99 3.06 12.32
CA GLN A 157 -3.04 3.69 13.12
C GLN A 157 -3.21 5.14 12.66
N ILE A 158 -4.26 5.42 11.90
CA ILE A 158 -4.58 6.77 11.42
C ILE A 158 -5.88 7.19 12.09
N ASN A 159 -5.88 8.31 12.81
CA ASN A 159 -7.02 8.75 13.62
C ASN A 159 -7.52 7.65 14.58
N GLN A 160 -6.60 6.88 15.15
CA GLN A 160 -6.89 5.74 16.04
C GLN A 160 -7.70 4.60 15.38
N ARG A 161 -7.79 4.59 14.05
CA ARG A 161 -8.46 3.55 13.25
C ARG A 161 -7.42 2.84 12.36
N PRO A 162 -7.38 1.50 12.34
CA PRO A 162 -6.47 0.74 11.50
C PRO A 162 -6.70 1.05 10.02
N ALA A 163 -5.64 1.43 9.29
CA ALA A 163 -5.71 1.80 7.89
C ALA A 163 -4.47 1.36 7.12
N VAL A 164 -4.63 1.19 5.81
CA VAL A 164 -3.53 1.09 4.84
C VAL A 164 -3.52 2.32 3.95
N VAL A 165 -2.34 2.77 3.54
CA VAL A 165 -2.18 3.93 2.63
C VAL A 165 -1.46 3.47 1.37
N GLY A 166 -2.03 3.79 0.22
CA GLY A 166 -1.53 3.36 -1.08
C GLY A 166 -1.31 4.50 -2.06
N VAL A 167 -0.28 4.35 -2.89
CA VAL A 167 -0.02 5.19 -4.05
C VAL A 167 -0.70 4.55 -5.25
N PHE A 168 -1.51 5.31 -5.96
CA PHE A 168 -2.20 4.90 -7.18
C PHE A 168 -1.79 5.78 -8.35
N THR A 169 -1.86 5.23 -9.55
CA THR A 169 -1.61 5.97 -10.79
C THR A 169 -2.73 5.76 -11.80
N THR A 170 -2.78 6.64 -12.78
CA THR A 170 -3.50 6.38 -14.04
C THR A 170 -2.84 5.21 -14.79
N GLN A 171 -3.57 4.62 -15.72
CA GLN A 171 -3.05 3.56 -16.60
C GLN A 171 -1.89 4.08 -17.48
N ASP A 172 -1.06 3.19 -18.00
CA ASP A 172 0.18 3.60 -18.71
C ASP A 172 -0.07 4.36 -20.01
N ASN A 173 -1.12 4.03 -20.76
CA ASN A 173 -1.49 4.72 -21.98
C ASN A 173 -2.43 5.92 -21.76
N SER A 174 -2.46 6.47 -20.55
CA SER A 174 -3.26 7.65 -20.17
C SER A 174 -2.39 8.86 -19.87
N ILE A 175 -3.00 10.04 -19.69
CA ILE A 175 -2.30 11.20 -19.14
C ILE A 175 -1.74 10.82 -17.76
N PRO A 176 -0.43 11.02 -17.49
CA PRO A 176 0.17 10.66 -16.22
C PRO A 176 -0.50 11.39 -15.06
N GLY A 177 -0.87 10.62 -14.05
CA GLY A 177 -1.40 11.14 -12.80
C GLY A 177 -1.14 10.16 -11.68
N SER A 178 -0.91 10.70 -10.48
CA SER A 178 -0.78 9.91 -9.27
C SER A 178 -1.68 10.44 -8.17
N ALA A 179 -2.09 9.55 -7.27
CA ALA A 179 -2.90 9.85 -6.11
C ALA A 179 -2.45 9.03 -4.91
N VAL A 180 -2.71 9.53 -3.71
CA VAL A 180 -2.54 8.76 -2.47
C VAL A 180 -3.91 8.60 -1.83
N CYS A 181 -4.30 7.37 -1.56
CA CYS A 181 -5.56 7.03 -0.88
C CYS A 181 -5.28 6.19 0.35
N ALA A 182 -6.02 6.45 1.42
CA ALA A 182 -6.07 5.59 2.59
C ALA A 182 -7.34 4.75 2.55
N PHE A 183 -7.32 3.56 3.15
CA PHE A 183 -8.48 2.66 3.31
C PHE A 183 -8.48 2.14 4.74
N TYR A 184 -9.59 2.29 5.46
CA TYR A 184 -9.71 1.69 6.78
C TYR A 184 -9.96 0.18 6.68
N MET A 185 -9.39 -0.58 7.60
CA MET A 185 -9.46 -2.05 7.55
C MET A 185 -10.88 -2.59 7.76
N ASP A 186 -11.68 -1.92 8.58
CA ASP A 186 -13.10 -2.23 8.78
C ASP A 186 -13.98 -1.85 7.58
N ASP A 187 -13.64 -0.80 6.82
CA ASP A 187 -14.28 -0.54 5.53
C ASP A 187 -13.95 -1.66 4.52
N ILE A 188 -12.71 -2.18 4.52
CA ILE A 188 -12.33 -3.36 3.73
C ILE A 188 -13.14 -4.59 4.17
N GLU A 189 -13.24 -4.86 5.47
CA GLU A 189 -13.99 -5.99 6.00
C GLU A 189 -15.48 -5.92 5.66
N SER A 190 -16.10 -4.73 5.80
CA SER A 190 -17.52 -4.55 5.51
C SER A 190 -17.89 -4.84 4.05
N VAL A 191 -17.02 -4.51 3.09
CA VAL A 191 -17.24 -4.85 1.67
C VAL A 191 -17.26 -6.35 1.43
N PHE A 192 -16.43 -7.11 2.15
CA PHE A 192 -16.45 -8.57 2.03
C PHE A 192 -17.64 -9.24 2.71
N ASP A 193 -18.37 -8.51 3.56
CA ASP A 193 -19.65 -8.93 4.12
C ASP A 193 -20.84 -8.46 3.24
N GLY A 194 -20.58 -7.58 2.27
CA GLY A 194 -21.52 -7.09 1.27
C GLY A 194 -21.83 -8.10 0.16
N LYS A 195 -22.56 -7.66 -0.87
CA LYS A 195 -23.08 -8.54 -1.93
C LYS A 195 -21.97 -9.07 -2.84
N PHE A 196 -22.15 -10.30 -3.32
CA PHE A 196 -21.31 -10.86 -4.39
C PHE A 196 -21.72 -10.29 -5.74
N LYS A 197 -20.81 -10.32 -6.71
CA LYS A 197 -21.06 -9.90 -8.09
C LYS A 197 -21.17 -11.11 -9.01
N GLU A 198 -22.20 -11.14 -9.84
CA GLU A 198 -22.43 -12.18 -10.83
C GLU A 198 -22.49 -11.67 -12.26
N GLN A 199 -22.17 -12.57 -13.19
CA GLN A 199 -22.48 -12.44 -14.60
C GLN A 199 -23.31 -13.66 -15.00
N ARG A 200 -24.61 -13.46 -15.27
CA ARG A 200 -25.56 -14.57 -15.51
C ARG A 200 -25.27 -15.32 -16.81
N THR A 201 -24.89 -14.58 -17.84
CA THR A 201 -24.44 -15.08 -19.14
C THR A 201 -23.22 -14.28 -19.62
N SER A 202 -22.44 -14.81 -20.57
CA SER A 202 -21.25 -14.13 -21.10
C SER A 202 -21.52 -12.71 -21.63
N ASP A 203 -22.76 -12.46 -22.08
CA ASP A 203 -23.16 -11.22 -22.72
C ASP A 203 -23.95 -10.30 -21.78
N SER A 204 -24.31 -10.79 -20.59
CA SER A 204 -25.03 -10.00 -19.58
C SER A 204 -24.09 -9.04 -18.86
N SER A 205 -24.67 -7.91 -18.42
CA SER A 205 -23.99 -7.00 -17.50
C SER A 205 -23.78 -7.67 -16.14
N TRP A 206 -22.74 -7.24 -15.45
CA TRP A 206 -22.46 -7.71 -14.09
C TRP A 206 -23.46 -7.08 -13.12
N THR A 207 -24.05 -7.90 -12.25
CA THR A 207 -25.08 -7.48 -11.29
C THR A 207 -24.83 -8.06 -9.90
N PRO A 208 -25.32 -7.43 -8.82
CA PRO A 208 -25.26 -8.01 -7.49
C PRO A 208 -26.09 -9.30 -7.41
N VAL A 209 -25.53 -10.31 -6.75
CA VAL A 209 -26.24 -11.55 -6.39
C VAL A 209 -27.30 -11.22 -5.32
N PRO A 210 -28.57 -11.63 -5.50
CA PRO A 210 -29.60 -11.50 -4.48
C PRO A 210 -29.24 -12.28 -3.21
N GLU A 211 -29.48 -11.70 -2.04
CA GLU A 211 -29.08 -12.30 -0.75
C GLU A 211 -29.78 -13.65 -0.50
N GLU A 212 -30.97 -13.86 -1.08
CA GLU A 212 -31.72 -15.12 -0.99
C GLU A 212 -31.02 -16.29 -1.68
N GLN A 213 -30.09 -16.01 -2.60
CA GLN A 213 -29.29 -17.02 -3.31
C GLN A 213 -27.95 -17.30 -2.63
N VAL A 214 -27.58 -16.53 -1.60
CA VAL A 214 -26.33 -16.72 -0.87
C VAL A 214 -26.49 -17.88 0.12
N PRO A 215 -25.71 -18.98 -0.01
CA PRO A 215 -25.85 -20.15 0.85
C PRO A 215 -25.36 -19.88 2.27
N ARG A 216 -25.69 -20.81 3.18
CA ARG A 216 -25.25 -20.78 4.59
C ARG A 216 -24.30 -21.96 4.90
N PRO A 217 -23.23 -21.75 5.70
CA PRO A 217 -22.75 -20.47 6.24
C PRO A 217 -22.30 -19.52 5.11
N ARG A 218 -22.25 -18.20 5.39
CA ARG A 218 -21.95 -17.20 4.35
C ARG A 218 -20.56 -17.51 3.72
N PRO A 219 -20.47 -17.65 2.39
CA PRO A 219 -19.22 -17.83 1.67
C PRO A 219 -18.14 -16.82 2.09
N GLY A 220 -16.92 -17.28 2.33
CA GLY A 220 -15.80 -16.44 2.74
C GLY A 220 -15.62 -16.26 4.26
N THR A 221 -16.59 -16.69 5.07
CA THR A 221 -16.48 -16.66 6.54
C THR A 221 -15.51 -17.73 7.03
N CYS A 222 -14.59 -17.38 7.94
CA CYS A 222 -13.68 -18.36 8.54
C CYS A 222 -14.43 -19.36 9.43
N THR A 223 -14.03 -20.63 9.38
CA THR A 223 -14.62 -21.67 10.23
C THR A 223 -14.34 -21.40 11.71
N GLY A 224 -15.31 -21.69 12.58
CA GLY A 224 -15.19 -21.38 14.01
C GLY A 224 -15.50 -19.92 14.37
N ASP A 225 -15.86 -19.09 13.39
CA ASP A 225 -16.20 -17.68 13.58
C ASP A 225 -17.61 -17.36 13.05
N GLY A 226 -18.29 -16.42 13.70
CA GLY A 226 -19.60 -15.88 13.32
C GLY A 226 -20.60 -16.94 12.80
N PRO A 227 -21.16 -16.76 11.58
CA PRO A 227 -22.08 -17.72 10.96
C PRO A 227 -21.54 -19.14 10.75
N ALA A 228 -20.21 -19.33 10.77
CA ALA A 228 -19.54 -20.61 10.56
C ALA A 228 -18.98 -21.21 11.87
N VAL A 229 -19.43 -20.74 13.04
CA VAL A 229 -18.98 -21.21 14.36
C VAL A 229 -19.11 -22.73 14.57
N ASN A 230 -20.10 -23.36 13.95
CA ASN A 230 -20.36 -24.79 14.09
C ASN A 230 -19.42 -25.68 13.26
N TYR A 231 -18.62 -25.09 12.36
CA TYR A 231 -17.67 -25.83 11.52
C TYR A 231 -16.28 -25.75 12.15
N LYS A 232 -15.66 -26.91 12.42
CA LYS A 232 -14.31 -26.97 13.00
C LYS A 232 -13.21 -26.84 11.96
N SER A 233 -13.52 -27.15 10.69
CA SER A 233 -12.58 -27.09 9.58
C SER A 233 -13.34 -26.88 8.27
N SER A 234 -12.71 -26.19 7.32
CA SER A 234 -13.30 -25.87 6.02
C SER A 234 -13.65 -27.10 5.17
N VAL A 235 -13.02 -28.25 5.45
CA VAL A 235 -13.32 -29.53 4.79
C VAL A 235 -14.73 -30.04 5.08
N GLN A 236 -15.38 -29.52 6.13
CA GLN A 236 -16.74 -29.86 6.56
C GLN A 236 -17.80 -28.92 5.98
N LEU A 237 -17.40 -27.90 5.22
CA LEU A 237 -18.33 -26.93 4.65
C LEU A 237 -19.24 -27.60 3.61
N PRO A 238 -20.52 -27.19 3.51
CA PRO A 238 -21.44 -27.73 2.52
C PRO A 238 -20.96 -27.50 1.09
N ASP A 239 -21.11 -28.50 0.24
CA ASP A 239 -20.70 -28.41 -1.17
C ASP A 239 -21.37 -27.25 -1.91
N GLU A 240 -22.63 -26.93 -1.60
CA GLU A 240 -23.35 -25.78 -2.18
C GLU A 240 -22.62 -24.46 -1.90
N MET A 241 -22.17 -24.25 -0.66
CA MET A 241 -21.38 -23.08 -0.26
C MET A 241 -20.04 -23.03 -1.00
N LEU A 242 -19.34 -24.18 -1.08
CA LEU A 242 -18.06 -24.28 -1.77
C LEU A 242 -18.18 -24.05 -3.29
N MET A 243 -19.26 -24.53 -3.92
CA MET A 243 -19.55 -24.26 -5.33
C MET A 243 -19.88 -22.79 -5.57
N PHE A 244 -20.59 -22.15 -4.63
CA PHE A 244 -20.89 -20.74 -4.68
C PHE A 244 -19.60 -19.90 -4.64
N ILE A 245 -18.75 -20.06 -3.62
CA ILE A 245 -17.53 -19.23 -3.51
C ILE A 245 -16.59 -19.44 -4.69
N LYS A 246 -16.53 -20.66 -5.22
CA LYS A 246 -15.78 -20.97 -6.45
C LYS A 246 -16.25 -20.14 -7.64
N SER A 247 -17.55 -19.91 -7.75
CA SER A 247 -18.19 -19.27 -8.91
C SER A 247 -18.30 -17.75 -8.79
N TYR A 248 -18.32 -17.24 -7.55
CA TYR A 248 -18.54 -15.82 -7.22
C TYR A 248 -17.45 -15.25 -6.28
N PRO A 249 -16.16 -15.23 -6.70
CA PRO A 249 -15.08 -14.70 -5.87
C PRO A 249 -15.04 -13.16 -5.79
N LEU A 250 -15.79 -12.44 -6.63
CA LEU A 250 -15.75 -10.97 -6.74
C LEU A 250 -16.91 -10.33 -5.96
N MET A 251 -16.60 -9.33 -5.13
CA MET A 251 -17.60 -8.51 -4.43
C MET A 251 -18.21 -7.44 -5.36
N ASP A 252 -19.46 -7.08 -5.09
CA ASP A 252 -20.19 -6.07 -5.87
C ASP A 252 -19.67 -4.65 -5.60
N GLU A 253 -19.47 -4.33 -4.33
CA GLU A 253 -18.99 -3.03 -3.89
C GLU A 253 -17.48 -2.87 -4.06
N ALA A 254 -17.06 -1.62 -4.21
CA ALA A 254 -15.66 -1.23 -4.16
C ALA A 254 -15.36 -0.64 -2.78
N VAL A 255 -14.21 -0.96 -2.22
CA VAL A 255 -13.75 -0.41 -0.94
C VAL A 255 -13.58 1.10 -1.09
N PRO A 256 -14.31 1.92 -0.32
CA PRO A 256 -14.18 3.36 -0.36
C PRO A 256 -12.84 3.79 0.25
N SER A 257 -12.19 4.79 -0.36
CA SER A 257 -11.10 5.50 0.31
C SER A 257 -11.64 6.34 1.46
N VAL A 258 -10.78 6.63 2.44
CA VAL A 258 -11.08 7.58 3.52
C VAL A 258 -11.60 8.89 2.94
N ASN A 259 -12.75 9.34 3.42
CA ASN A 259 -13.46 10.54 2.93
C ASN A 259 -13.85 10.51 1.43
N HIS A 260 -13.85 9.33 0.80
CA HIS A 260 -14.22 9.13 -0.61
C HIS A 260 -13.42 9.98 -1.60
N ARG A 261 -12.14 10.25 -1.30
CA ARG A 261 -11.21 10.98 -2.18
C ARG A 261 -9.74 10.72 -1.82
N PRO A 262 -8.79 10.97 -2.75
CA PRO A 262 -7.37 10.97 -2.42
C PRO A 262 -7.00 12.05 -1.40
N CYS A 263 -6.05 11.74 -0.53
CA CYS A 263 -5.44 12.71 0.38
C CYS A 263 -4.39 13.59 -0.32
N PHE A 264 -3.87 13.13 -1.46
CA PHE A 264 -2.94 13.85 -2.32
C PHE A 264 -3.18 13.47 -3.78
N THR A 265 -3.05 14.44 -4.69
CA THR A 265 -3.02 14.19 -6.14
C THR A 265 -1.87 14.95 -6.80
N ARG A 266 -1.26 14.34 -7.81
CA ARG A 266 -0.21 14.93 -8.64
C ARG A 266 -0.50 14.61 -10.10
N THR A 267 -1.07 15.58 -10.81
CA THR A 267 -1.47 15.47 -12.23
C THR A 267 -0.72 16.43 -13.15
N SER A 268 0.02 17.39 -12.58
CA SER A 268 0.83 18.37 -13.34
C SER A 268 2.24 17.86 -13.66
N SER A 269 2.65 16.72 -13.11
CA SER A 269 3.95 16.10 -13.37
C SER A 269 3.87 15.08 -14.49
N ARG A 270 4.98 14.93 -15.23
CA ARG A 270 5.15 13.81 -16.16
C ARG A 270 5.55 12.51 -15.43
N SER A 271 6.16 12.63 -14.25
CA SER A 271 6.56 11.49 -13.42
C SER A 271 5.40 10.95 -12.60
N LYS A 272 5.34 9.63 -12.46
CA LYS A 272 4.40 8.95 -11.55
C LYS A 272 5.06 8.69 -10.20
N LEU A 273 4.24 8.69 -9.15
CA LEU A 273 4.64 8.23 -7.83
C LEU A 273 4.72 6.70 -7.84
N SER A 274 5.74 6.14 -7.17
CA SER A 274 6.04 4.71 -7.17
C SER A 274 6.06 4.07 -5.79
N GLN A 275 6.47 4.80 -4.74
CA GLN A 275 6.72 4.25 -3.41
C GLN A 275 6.14 5.12 -2.31
N ILE A 276 5.77 4.51 -1.18
CA ILE A 276 5.31 5.24 0.01
C ILE A 276 5.87 4.63 1.29
N VAL A 277 6.28 5.49 2.23
CA VAL A 277 6.46 5.15 3.64
C VAL A 277 5.87 6.26 4.50
N VAL A 278 5.34 5.92 5.68
CA VAL A 278 4.57 6.84 6.51
C VAL A 278 5.08 6.82 7.95
N ASP A 279 5.28 8.01 8.53
CA ASP A 279 5.45 8.19 9.96
C ASP A 279 4.16 8.71 10.58
N VAL A 280 3.45 7.89 11.35
CA VAL A 280 2.22 8.28 12.07
C VAL A 280 2.48 8.96 13.43
N SER A 281 3.74 9.17 13.78
CA SER A 281 4.19 9.61 15.10
C SER A 281 5.23 10.73 15.01
N ALA A 282 5.12 11.56 13.97
CA ALA A 282 6.06 12.64 13.72
C ALA A 282 5.86 13.80 14.71
N GLY A 283 6.94 14.53 14.95
CA GLY A 283 6.96 15.73 15.79
C GLY A 283 7.07 15.48 17.30
N PRO A 284 7.24 16.56 18.10
CA PRO A 284 7.50 16.48 19.54
C PRO A 284 6.48 15.68 20.34
N TYR A 285 5.21 15.81 19.99
CA TYR A 285 4.09 15.16 20.68
C TYR A 285 3.66 13.85 20.02
N LYS A 286 4.31 13.44 18.92
CA LYS A 286 4.03 12.21 18.16
C LYS A 286 2.59 12.12 17.67
N ASP A 287 2.03 13.24 17.26
CA ASP A 287 0.64 13.46 16.88
C ASP A 287 0.46 13.86 15.41
N HIS A 288 1.56 14.00 14.67
CA HIS A 288 1.51 14.31 13.25
C HIS A 288 1.80 13.07 12.39
N THR A 289 1.09 12.98 11.26
CA THR A 289 1.34 11.94 10.25
C THR A 289 2.02 12.55 9.03
N VAL A 290 3.22 12.08 8.70
CA VAL A 290 4.04 12.51 7.56
C VAL A 290 4.22 11.36 6.58
N MET A 291 3.99 11.61 5.30
CA MET A 291 4.16 10.64 4.22
C MET A 291 5.37 11.03 3.36
N PHE A 292 6.19 10.04 3.00
CA PHE A 292 7.27 10.18 2.03
C PHE A 292 6.92 9.38 0.78
N LEU A 293 6.92 10.05 -0.37
CA LEU A 293 6.52 9.46 -1.65
C LEU A 293 7.69 9.47 -2.63
N GLY A 294 8.08 8.30 -3.11
CA GLY A 294 9.07 8.15 -4.18
C GLY A 294 8.44 8.28 -5.55
N SER A 295 9.21 8.71 -6.55
CA SER A 295 8.77 8.79 -7.95
C SER A 295 9.63 7.98 -8.91
N ASP A 296 9.13 7.81 -10.14
CA ASP A 296 9.86 7.19 -11.24
C ASP A 296 10.99 8.09 -11.82
N ASP A 297 11.04 9.38 -11.45
CA ASP A 297 12.09 10.34 -11.85
C ASP A 297 13.13 10.65 -10.75
N GLY A 298 13.13 9.87 -9.67
CA GLY A 298 14.14 9.93 -8.61
C GLY A 298 13.94 11.06 -7.60
N ARG A 299 12.71 11.53 -7.46
CA ARG A 299 12.30 12.48 -6.43
C ARG A 299 11.72 11.78 -5.22
N VAL A 300 11.80 12.46 -4.08
CA VAL A 300 11.04 12.15 -2.88
C VAL A 300 10.23 13.38 -2.48
N LEU A 301 8.92 13.21 -2.38
CA LEU A 301 8.00 14.21 -1.88
C LEU A 301 7.74 13.95 -0.40
N LYS A 302 7.71 14.99 0.41
CA LYS A 302 7.37 14.94 1.83
C LYS A 302 6.06 15.67 2.06
N LEU A 303 5.07 14.96 2.59
CA LEU A 303 3.73 15.47 2.83
C LEU A 303 3.37 15.43 4.31
N LEU A 304 2.76 16.49 4.81
CA LEU A 304 2.06 16.49 6.09
C LEU A 304 0.58 16.20 5.83
N THR A 305 0.01 15.23 6.53
CA THR A 305 -1.45 15.02 6.50
C THR A 305 -2.15 15.97 7.45
N SER A 306 -3.31 16.50 7.03
CA SER A 306 -4.14 17.38 7.85
C SER A 306 -4.72 16.59 9.04
N THR A 307 -4.63 17.20 10.21
CA THR A 307 -5.14 16.68 11.50
C THR A 307 -6.57 17.15 11.79
N HIS A 308 -7.14 18.04 10.97
CA HIS A 308 -8.45 18.61 11.25
C HIS A 308 -9.60 17.70 10.78
N PRO A 309 -10.58 17.37 11.65
CA PRO A 309 -11.73 16.53 11.31
C PRO A 309 -12.63 17.11 10.20
N ASN A 310 -12.67 18.44 10.07
CA ASN A 310 -13.51 19.16 9.11
C ASN A 310 -12.76 19.62 7.86
N ASP A 311 -11.43 19.53 7.86
CA ASP A 311 -10.63 19.79 6.67
C ASP A 311 -10.57 18.47 5.90
N SER A 312 -10.77 18.53 4.59
CA SER A 312 -11.08 17.34 3.78
C SER A 312 -9.88 16.40 3.61
N PHE A 313 -9.40 15.74 4.68
CA PHE A 313 -8.22 14.86 4.71
C PHE A 313 -7.13 15.28 3.70
N GLY A 314 -6.85 16.59 3.67
CA GLY A 314 -5.93 17.19 2.73
C GLY A 314 -4.50 16.90 3.17
N SER A 315 -3.57 16.89 2.24
CA SER A 315 -2.15 16.87 2.56
C SER A 315 -1.48 18.14 2.08
N LYS A 316 -0.48 18.57 2.84
CA LYS A 316 0.37 19.71 2.51
C LYS A 316 1.74 19.21 2.08
N LEU A 317 2.15 19.61 0.87
CA LEU A 317 3.52 19.40 0.40
C LEU A 317 4.49 20.26 1.22
N LEU A 318 5.35 19.60 1.97
CA LEU A 318 6.43 20.23 2.73
C LEU A 318 7.67 20.40 1.86
N GLU A 319 8.05 19.34 1.13
CA GLU A 319 9.28 19.33 0.32
C GLU A 319 9.14 18.45 -0.92
N ASP A 320 9.81 18.83 -2.02
CA ASP A 320 10.03 18.03 -3.24
C ASP A 320 11.55 17.98 -3.49
N ILE A 321 12.15 16.80 -3.30
CA ILE A 321 13.60 16.64 -3.23
C ILE A 321 14.06 15.76 -4.38
N HIS A 322 15.03 16.22 -5.17
CA HIS A 322 15.76 15.36 -6.10
C HIS A 322 16.82 14.55 -5.34
N VAL A 323 16.60 13.25 -5.20
CA VAL A 323 17.47 12.38 -4.41
C VAL A 323 18.48 11.64 -5.27
N TYR A 324 18.11 11.27 -6.50
CA TYR A 324 18.99 10.54 -7.40
C TYR A 324 20.29 11.30 -7.69
N ASN A 325 21.44 10.64 -7.52
CA ASN A 325 22.75 11.22 -7.78
C ASN A 325 23.42 10.51 -8.97
N PRO A 326 23.41 11.11 -10.18
CA PRO A 326 23.99 10.50 -11.37
C PRO A 326 25.47 10.13 -11.22
N SER A 327 26.25 10.91 -10.47
CA SER A 327 27.69 10.66 -10.28
C SER A 327 27.99 9.42 -9.43
N LYS A 328 27.02 8.95 -8.63
CA LYS A 328 27.17 7.79 -7.74
C LYS A 328 26.32 6.59 -8.15
N CYS A 329 25.19 6.83 -8.80
CA CYS A 329 24.20 5.80 -9.12
C CYS A 329 24.18 5.41 -10.60
N ASN A 330 24.77 6.19 -11.51
CA ASN A 330 24.86 5.77 -12.90
C ASN A 330 25.99 4.74 -13.07
N VAL A 331 25.63 3.47 -12.98
CA VAL A 331 26.54 2.33 -13.19
C VAL A 331 26.25 1.78 -14.59
N GLN A 332 27.28 1.62 -15.42
CA GLN A 332 27.20 1.02 -16.77
C GLN A 332 26.35 1.80 -17.81
N GLY A 333 26.06 3.09 -17.59
CA GLY A 333 25.36 3.92 -18.57
C GLY A 333 23.86 3.67 -18.68
N GLN A 334 23.29 2.83 -17.81
CA GLN A 334 21.85 2.68 -17.65
C GLN A 334 21.36 3.66 -16.58
N GLU A 335 20.65 4.70 -17.03
CA GLU A 335 20.03 5.65 -16.14
C GLU A 335 18.61 5.19 -15.79
N ASP A 336 18.49 4.49 -14.67
CA ASP A 336 17.21 4.16 -14.05
C ASP A 336 17.04 4.97 -12.77
N ARG A 337 16.17 5.98 -12.84
CA ARG A 337 15.90 6.91 -11.73
C ARG A 337 14.71 6.47 -10.89
N ARG A 338 14.10 5.32 -11.15
CA ARG A 338 12.90 4.88 -10.43
C ARG A 338 13.26 4.59 -8.97
N VAL A 339 12.55 5.23 -8.05
CA VAL A 339 12.60 4.85 -6.63
C VAL A 339 11.94 3.47 -6.49
N LEU A 340 12.72 2.47 -6.07
CA LEU A 340 12.30 1.08 -5.93
C LEU A 340 11.79 0.75 -4.53
N ALA A 341 12.35 1.38 -3.50
CA ALA A 341 11.89 1.22 -2.13
C ALA A 341 12.22 2.45 -1.28
N LEU A 342 11.43 2.66 -0.24
CA LEU A 342 11.65 3.64 0.81
C LEU A 342 11.63 2.92 2.16
N GLU A 343 12.66 3.15 2.98
CA GLU A 343 12.74 2.60 4.33
C GLU A 343 12.99 3.73 5.34
N LEU A 344 12.12 3.84 6.34
CA LEU A 344 12.16 4.91 7.33
C LEU A 344 12.86 4.44 8.61
N ASP A 345 14.02 5.02 8.92
CA ASP A 345 14.72 4.82 10.19
C ASP A 345 14.45 6.02 11.11
N LYS A 346 13.39 5.91 11.92
CA LYS A 346 13.01 6.93 12.90
C LYS A 346 14.06 7.13 13.99
N GLU A 347 14.78 6.08 14.38
CA GLU A 347 15.76 6.13 15.46
C GLU A 347 17.01 6.92 15.04
N ARG A 348 17.47 6.73 13.80
CA ARG A 348 18.63 7.44 13.24
C ARG A 348 18.25 8.64 12.38
N HIS A 349 17.00 9.07 12.45
CA HIS A 349 16.45 10.25 11.79
C HIS A 349 16.77 10.29 10.29
N ALA A 350 16.51 9.19 9.60
CA ALA A 350 16.88 9.01 8.20
C ALA A 350 15.81 8.29 7.38
N LEU A 351 15.79 8.62 6.09
CA LEU A 351 15.05 7.91 5.06
C LEU A 351 16.07 7.27 4.11
N PHE A 352 16.00 5.96 3.93
CA PHE A 352 16.77 5.25 2.91
C PHE A 352 15.95 5.13 1.63
N VAL A 353 16.55 5.53 0.51
CA VAL A 353 15.93 5.55 -0.82
C VAL A 353 16.71 4.60 -1.70
N ALA A 354 16.07 3.52 -2.14
CA ALA A 354 16.68 2.51 -2.99
C ALA A 354 16.38 2.76 -4.48
N PHE A 355 17.42 2.66 -5.29
CA PHE A 355 17.39 2.60 -6.75
C PHE A 355 17.97 1.26 -7.21
N SER A 356 17.89 0.94 -8.49
CA SER A 356 18.42 -0.33 -9.03
C SER A 356 19.93 -0.50 -8.82
N SER A 357 20.69 0.59 -8.74
CA SER A 357 22.15 0.59 -8.67
C SER A 357 22.74 1.13 -7.36
N CYS A 358 21.94 1.74 -6.49
CA CYS A 358 22.44 2.41 -5.30
C CYS A 358 21.37 2.56 -4.20
N VAL A 359 21.81 2.81 -2.97
CA VAL A 359 20.95 3.22 -1.85
C VAL A 359 21.46 4.55 -1.31
N ILE A 360 20.56 5.52 -1.15
CA ILE A 360 20.88 6.87 -0.67
C ILE A 360 20.24 7.08 0.69
N ARG A 361 21.05 7.49 1.68
CA ARG A 361 20.57 7.92 3.00
C ARG A 361 20.27 9.42 2.97
N VAL A 362 19.00 9.78 3.11
CA VAL A 362 18.51 11.16 3.19
C VAL A 362 18.19 11.50 4.64
N PRO A 363 18.63 12.65 5.19
CA PRO A 363 18.13 13.12 6.48
C PRO A 363 16.61 13.30 6.48
N LEU A 364 15.92 12.83 7.53
CA LEU A 364 14.46 12.88 7.61
C LEU A 364 13.90 14.32 7.62
N SER A 365 14.71 15.26 8.10
CA SER A 365 14.45 16.70 8.04
C SER A 365 15.75 17.46 7.79
N ARG A 366 15.62 18.66 7.24
CA ARG A 366 16.76 19.53 6.91
C ARG A 366 16.68 20.87 7.64
N CYS A 367 16.30 20.82 8.92
CA CYS A 367 16.01 22.00 9.73
C CYS A 367 17.20 22.96 9.83
N SER A 368 18.43 22.43 9.83
CA SER A 368 19.65 23.23 9.85
C SER A 368 19.79 24.17 8.65
N GLN A 369 19.12 23.91 7.53
CA GLN A 369 19.11 24.79 6.35
C GLN A 369 18.42 26.13 6.63
N HIS A 370 17.55 26.20 7.65
CA HIS A 370 16.92 27.45 8.06
C HIS A 370 17.80 28.31 8.98
N GLY A 371 18.91 27.74 9.49
CA GLY A 371 19.91 28.43 10.30
C GLY A 371 19.31 29.25 11.44
N ALA A 372 19.73 30.52 11.54
CA ALA A 372 19.23 31.49 12.50
C ALA A 372 17.99 32.28 12.00
N CYS A 373 17.34 31.87 10.91
CA CYS A 373 16.09 32.50 10.49
C CYS A 373 14.87 31.82 11.10
N ARG A 374 14.35 32.41 12.18
CA ARG A 374 13.13 32.00 12.86
C ARG A 374 11.96 31.83 11.90
N ARG A 375 11.72 32.82 11.05
CA ARG A 375 10.60 32.80 10.10
C ARG A 375 10.69 31.64 9.11
N ALA A 376 11.88 31.35 8.57
CA ALA A 376 12.06 30.24 7.64
C ALA A 376 11.83 28.88 8.34
N CYS A 377 12.31 28.76 9.59
CA CYS A 377 12.10 27.57 10.41
C CYS A 377 10.61 27.30 10.66
N LEU A 378 9.86 28.31 11.11
CA LEU A 378 8.43 28.15 11.42
C LEU A 378 7.58 28.01 10.15
N ALA A 379 7.92 28.74 9.07
CA ALA A 379 7.23 28.63 7.79
C ALA A 379 7.41 27.27 7.08
N SER A 380 8.45 26.50 7.45
CA SER A 380 8.63 25.13 6.93
C SER A 380 7.44 24.24 7.26
N ARG A 381 6.78 24.47 8.41
CA ARG A 381 5.71 23.64 8.97
C ARG A 381 6.06 22.15 9.05
N ASP A 382 7.36 21.84 9.08
CA ASP A 382 7.87 20.49 9.16
C ASP A 382 7.80 20.01 10.62
N PRO A 383 7.03 18.95 10.95
CA PRO A 383 6.92 18.46 12.32
C PRO A 383 8.26 18.11 12.96
N TYR A 384 9.26 17.76 12.15
CA TYR A 384 10.60 17.42 12.64
C TYR A 384 11.48 18.65 12.93
N CYS A 385 11.05 19.86 12.59
CA CYS A 385 11.83 21.10 12.79
C CYS A 385 11.29 21.96 13.91
N ILE A 386 12.17 22.32 14.84
CA ILE A 386 11.86 23.18 15.99
C ILE A 386 12.72 24.44 15.97
N TRP A 387 12.14 25.56 16.38
CA TRP A 387 12.91 26.77 16.66
C TRP A 387 13.34 26.79 18.13
N LEU A 388 14.65 26.90 18.36
CA LEU A 388 15.22 26.94 19.70
C LEU A 388 15.32 28.38 20.21
N ARG A 389 15.12 28.58 21.52
CA ARG A 389 15.35 29.88 22.19
C ARG A 389 16.78 30.41 22.04
N THR A 390 17.74 29.52 21.73
CA THR A 390 19.13 29.89 21.40
C THR A 390 19.27 30.65 20.08
N GLY A 391 18.21 30.77 19.30
CA GLY A 391 18.21 31.52 18.04
C GLY A 391 18.56 30.68 16.81
N SER A 392 18.23 29.39 16.81
CA SER A 392 18.56 28.48 15.70
C SER A 392 17.47 27.44 15.45
N CYS A 393 17.27 27.07 14.18
CA CYS A 393 16.42 25.96 13.79
C CYS A 393 17.16 24.63 13.93
N ALA A 394 16.51 23.63 14.53
CA ALA A 394 17.11 22.33 14.80
C ALA A 394 16.14 21.18 14.52
N ASN A 395 16.70 19.99 14.32
CA ASN A 395 15.91 18.76 14.30
C ASN A 395 15.36 18.48 15.70
N MET A 396 14.13 18.03 15.78
CA MET A 396 13.57 17.45 17.00
C MET A 396 14.38 16.19 17.37
N ALA A 397 14.77 16.08 18.64
CA ALA A 397 15.38 14.88 19.20
C ALA A 397 14.54 14.35 20.38
N PRO A 398 14.38 13.02 20.54
CA PRO A 398 13.68 12.46 21.69
C PRO A 398 14.25 12.94 23.03
N GLY A 399 13.39 13.33 23.97
CA GLY A 399 13.81 13.77 25.30
C GLY A 399 14.24 15.24 25.41
N PHE A 400 13.96 16.05 24.39
CA PHE A 400 14.21 17.49 24.43
C PHE A 400 13.34 18.18 25.52
N LYS A 401 13.98 18.72 26.58
CA LYS A 401 13.29 19.36 27.73
C LYS A 401 13.27 20.90 27.67
N ALA A 402 13.98 21.50 26.72
CA ALA A 402 14.03 22.94 26.58
C ALA A 402 12.78 23.46 25.84
N GLY A 403 12.37 24.70 26.13
CA GLY A 403 11.28 25.34 25.39
C GLY A 403 11.66 25.54 23.93
N PHE A 404 10.75 25.17 23.04
CA PHE A 404 10.87 25.32 21.59
C PHE A 404 9.59 25.94 21.02
N GLU A 405 9.67 26.42 19.78
CA GLU A 405 8.53 26.94 19.02
C GLU A 405 8.35 26.15 17.73
N GLN A 406 7.09 25.87 17.38
CA GLN A 406 6.66 25.28 16.11
C GLN A 406 5.32 25.89 15.70
N ASP A 407 5.09 26.02 14.39
CA ASP A 407 3.79 26.40 13.82
C ASP A 407 3.48 25.48 12.63
N ILE A 408 2.78 24.38 12.92
CA ILE A 408 2.46 23.34 11.95
C ILE A 408 1.16 23.67 11.19
N GLU A 409 0.15 24.16 11.90
CA GLU A 409 -1.16 24.52 11.35
C GLU A 409 -1.09 25.82 10.53
N GLY A 410 -0.26 26.78 10.95
CA GLY A 410 -0.03 28.03 10.24
C GLY A 410 -0.91 29.19 10.68
N ASP A 411 -1.45 29.11 11.89
CA ASP A 411 -2.37 30.11 12.44
C ASP A 411 -1.66 31.41 12.87
N HIS A 412 -0.33 31.38 12.96
CA HIS A 412 0.44 32.56 13.32
C HIS A 412 0.83 33.38 12.08
N LEU A 413 0.18 34.54 11.92
CA LEU A 413 0.65 35.59 11.01
C LEU A 413 1.97 36.16 11.55
N PHE A 414 3.10 35.66 11.04
CA PHE A 414 4.44 36.16 11.39
C PHE A 414 4.67 37.58 10.83
N HIS A 415 4.09 38.58 11.47
CA HIS A 415 4.45 39.97 11.21
C HIS A 415 5.80 40.28 11.90
N GLN A 416 6.80 40.65 11.09
CA GLN A 416 8.00 41.45 11.43
C GLN A 416 9.37 40.84 11.79
N ASP A 417 9.64 39.52 11.73
CA ASP A 417 11.04 39.06 11.87
C ASP A 417 11.74 38.96 10.51
N SER A 418 12.54 39.95 10.08
CA SER A 418 13.41 39.85 8.89
C SER A 418 14.53 38.80 9.11
N CYS A 419 14.73 37.86 8.17
CA CYS A 419 15.95 37.04 8.19
C CYS A 419 17.10 38.03 7.90
N HIS A 420 17.92 38.38 8.89
CA HIS A 420 19.14 39.14 8.62
C HIS A 420 20.09 38.25 7.81
N GLY A 421 20.37 38.65 6.57
CA GLY A 421 21.06 37.83 5.58
C GLY A 421 22.52 37.58 5.93
N GLU A 422 22.95 36.33 5.80
CA GLU A 422 24.37 36.02 5.62
C GLU A 422 24.82 36.53 4.25
N THR A 423 25.84 37.36 4.27
CA THR A 423 26.55 37.84 3.09
C THR A 423 27.13 36.65 2.34
N LEU A 424 26.60 36.36 1.15
CA LEU A 424 27.26 35.49 0.18
C LEU A 424 28.59 36.18 -0.21
N ILE A 425 29.68 35.74 0.41
CA ILE A 425 31.02 36.01 -0.11
C ILE A 425 31.14 35.18 -1.38
N LEU A 426 30.94 35.82 -2.52
CA LEU A 426 31.41 35.34 -3.81
C LEU A 426 32.93 35.17 -3.71
N GLN A 427 33.40 33.93 -3.67
CA GLN A 427 34.80 33.66 -4.00
C GLN A 427 34.99 33.90 -5.50
N PRO A 428 36.05 34.62 -5.94
CA PRO A 428 36.35 34.78 -7.34
C PRO A 428 36.76 33.42 -7.93
N GLN A 429 36.27 33.13 -9.14
CA GLN A 429 36.89 32.14 -10.01
C GLN A 429 38.19 32.73 -10.53
N ASP A 430 39.30 32.02 -10.29
CA ASP A 430 40.47 32.01 -11.18
C ASP A 430 40.53 30.63 -11.86
#